data_AF-A0A183HC83-F1
#
_entry.id   AF-A0A183HC83-F1
#
_cell.length_a   1.000
_cell.length_b   1.000
_cell.length_c   1.000
_cell.angle_alpha   90.00
_cell.angle_beta   90.00
_cell.angle_gamma   90.00
#
_symmetry.space_group_name_H-M   'P 1'
#
loop_
_entity.id
_entity.type
_entity.pdbx_description
1 polymer ?
#
loop_
_entity_poly.entity_id
_entity_poly.type
_entity_poly.pdbx_seq_one_letter_code
_entity_poly.pdbx_strand_id
1 'polypeptide(L)'
;MRRFDSASGPGARFIPGWVDKSQSKPKAYHGRLSDRTHSNQRERDRKRPAVNRPSIDRPNREPVKLHKAENAWKPERNIDANQKLYKNVRSLLNKLTPSTFDELSRDFLRFEVYKNKEQMGEVINIIFDKAVEEPNFCALYSDLCKMQVVKESKESKDKSKFRSALLTRCQNTFEEKRMSEINNKKTEMEKETDERKKRELKIELMEMEARERRRMLGNIGFIGQLFRHELIVPRILNWCIVHLLKNHSESPDGDEESIECAVKMLESVGKLADRQCQQQQHANFQSGSSDPHAQSAQQDHPQEAQKHEEFNTNLYFEHLKEVSTKVSNRVRFLILNLIELRNVRF
;
A
#
# COMPACT_ATOMS: atom_id res chain seq x y z
N MET A 1 -22.42 -59.41 19.95
CA MET A 1 -23.56 -59.83 19.09
C MET A 1 -24.72 -58.87 19.36
N ARG A 2 -25.45 -58.45 18.29
CA ARG A 2 -26.46 -57.36 18.17
C ARG A 2 -25.85 -56.07 17.57
N ARG A 3 -25.73 -56.00 16.24
CA ARG A 3 -26.73 -55.66 15.19
C ARG A 3 -26.87 -54.15 15.03
N PHE A 4 -26.23 -53.64 13.98
CA PHE A 4 -26.50 -52.37 13.33
C PHE A 4 -27.80 -52.51 12.53
N ASP A 5 -28.77 -51.62 12.75
CA ASP A 5 -29.87 -51.39 11.82
C ASP A 5 -29.67 -50.06 11.12
N SER A 6 -29.58 -50.15 9.79
CA SER A 6 -29.55 -49.08 8.82
C SER A 6 -30.95 -48.54 8.57
N ALA A 7 -31.15 -47.22 8.63
CA ALA A 7 -32.29 -46.56 8.00
C ALA A 7 -31.88 -45.21 7.41
N SER A 8 -31.77 -45.18 6.08
CA SER A 8 -31.60 -44.00 5.25
C SER A 8 -32.94 -43.25 5.08
N GLY A 9 -32.92 -41.93 5.20
CA GLY A 9 -34.01 -41.05 4.78
C GLY A 9 -33.61 -39.57 4.91
N PRO A 10 -33.75 -38.73 3.87
CA PRO A 10 -33.27 -37.35 3.91
C PRO A 10 -34.29 -36.41 4.58
N GLY A 11 -33.82 -35.61 5.53
CA GLY A 11 -34.34 -34.25 5.75
C GLY A 11 -35.46 -34.05 6.76
N ALA A 12 -35.29 -34.44 8.02
CA ALA A 12 -36.06 -33.84 9.11
C ALA A 12 -35.37 -32.54 9.57
N ARG A 13 -35.86 -31.37 9.11
CA ARG A 13 -35.43 -30.07 9.67
C ARG A 13 -35.90 -29.98 11.12
N PHE A 14 -35.00 -29.63 12.04
CA PHE A 14 -35.33 -29.34 13.43
C PHE A 14 -36.28 -28.13 13.50
N ILE A 15 -37.47 -28.33 14.10
CA ILE A 15 -38.47 -27.26 14.34
C ILE A 15 -38.64 -27.13 15.85
N PRO A 16 -38.24 -26.00 16.47
CA PRO A 16 -38.43 -25.77 17.88
C PRO A 16 -39.91 -25.72 18.30
N GLY A 17 -40.22 -26.24 19.50
CA GLY A 17 -41.59 -26.45 20.00
C GLY A 17 -42.44 -25.20 20.31
N TRP A 18 -41.96 -24.00 19.99
CA TRP A 18 -42.70 -22.74 20.14
C TRP A 18 -43.28 -22.23 18.80
N VAL A 19 -43.03 -22.94 17.70
CA VAL A 19 -43.57 -22.63 16.36
C VAL A 19 -44.95 -23.28 16.19
N ASP A 20 -45.99 -22.45 16.13
CA ASP A 20 -47.38 -22.87 15.89
C ASP A 20 -47.55 -23.41 14.45
N LYS A 21 -48.03 -24.65 14.34
CA LYS A 21 -48.20 -25.38 13.07
C LYS A 21 -49.52 -25.04 12.34
N SER A 22 -50.35 -24.17 12.91
CA SER A 22 -51.67 -23.84 12.36
C SER A 22 -51.66 -22.78 11.26
N GLN A 23 -50.53 -22.10 11.00
CA GLN A 23 -50.47 -21.05 9.98
C GLN A 23 -49.93 -21.55 8.63
N SER A 24 -50.73 -21.29 7.59
CA SER A 24 -50.51 -21.59 6.18
C SER A 24 -49.09 -21.35 5.68
N LYS A 25 -48.59 -22.28 4.86
CA LYS A 25 -47.28 -22.30 4.17
C LYS A 25 -46.69 -20.90 3.89
N PRO A 26 -45.47 -20.57 4.35
CA PRO A 26 -44.82 -19.33 3.93
C PRO A 26 -44.48 -19.40 2.44
N LYS A 27 -44.89 -18.37 1.68
CA LYS A 27 -44.44 -18.17 0.28
C LYS A 27 -42.92 -18.08 0.25
N ALA A 28 -42.30 -18.81 -0.67
CA ALA A 28 -40.87 -18.77 -0.90
C ALA A 28 -40.41 -17.33 -1.21
N TYR A 29 -39.46 -16.84 -0.42
CA TYR A 29 -38.79 -15.57 -0.63
C TYR A 29 -37.84 -15.70 -1.82
N HIS A 30 -38.24 -15.21 -3.00
CA HIS A 30 -37.30 -14.99 -4.10
C HIS A 30 -36.58 -13.67 -3.86
N GLY A 31 -35.31 -13.77 -3.46
CA GLY A 31 -34.43 -12.61 -3.36
C GLY A 31 -34.25 -11.94 -4.72
N ARG A 32 -34.18 -10.60 -4.70
CA ARG A 32 -33.78 -9.80 -5.87
C ARG A 32 -32.28 -9.99 -6.10
N LEU A 33 -31.89 -10.95 -6.93
CA LEU A 33 -30.57 -10.93 -7.59
C LEU A 33 -30.67 -11.67 -8.92
N SER A 34 -30.47 -10.88 -9.99
CA SER A 34 -30.00 -11.23 -11.33
C SER A 34 -30.68 -12.37 -12.09
N ASP A 35 -31.51 -12.00 -13.07
CA ASP A 35 -31.35 -12.56 -14.42
C ASP A 35 -31.54 -11.44 -15.46
N ARG A 36 -30.43 -11.07 -16.11
CA ARG A 36 -30.42 -10.26 -17.32
C ARG A 36 -30.49 -11.22 -18.50
N THR A 37 -31.69 -11.45 -19.03
CA THR A 37 -31.87 -11.97 -20.38
C THR A 37 -32.83 -11.06 -21.13
N HIS A 38 -32.34 -10.49 -22.23
CA HIS A 38 -33.13 -9.72 -23.17
C HIS A 38 -34.17 -10.62 -23.83
N SER A 39 -35.45 -10.34 -23.62
CA SER A 39 -36.53 -10.77 -24.51
C SER A 39 -37.67 -9.76 -24.46
N ASN A 40 -38.17 -9.43 -25.63
CA ASN A 40 -39.23 -8.47 -25.91
C ASN A 40 -40.52 -8.77 -25.13
N GLN A 41 -40.87 -7.90 -24.19
CA GLN A 41 -42.27 -7.69 -23.81
C GLN A 41 -42.43 -6.27 -23.24
N ARG A 42 -42.41 -5.30 -24.15
CA ARG A 42 -43.11 -4.04 -23.92
C ARG A 42 -44.60 -4.36 -23.95
N GLU A 43 -45.35 -3.72 -23.04
CA GLU A 43 -46.80 -3.90 -22.80
C GLU A 43 -47.20 -5.11 -21.97
N ARG A 44 -47.15 -4.96 -20.63
CA ARG A 44 -48.23 -5.29 -19.68
C ARG A 44 -47.68 -5.26 -18.26
N ASP A 45 -47.42 -4.08 -17.70
CA ASP A 45 -47.33 -3.91 -16.23
C ASP A 45 -47.33 -2.43 -15.83
N ARG A 46 -48.36 -1.68 -16.24
CA ARG A 46 -48.53 -0.26 -15.88
C ARG A 46 -49.68 0.04 -14.92
N LYS A 47 -50.26 -0.95 -14.23
CA LYS A 47 -51.34 -0.69 -13.26
C LYS A 47 -51.32 -1.63 -12.04
N ARG A 48 -50.23 -1.62 -11.28
CA ARG A 48 -50.30 -2.06 -9.87
C ARG A 48 -49.85 -0.89 -8.99
N PRO A 49 -50.74 -0.32 -8.15
CA PRO A 49 -50.32 0.69 -7.19
C PRO A 49 -49.28 0.08 -6.26
N ALA A 50 -48.33 0.89 -5.80
CA ALA A 50 -47.36 0.46 -4.79
C ALA A 50 -48.13 -0.13 -3.60
N VAL A 51 -47.83 -1.38 -3.25
CA VAL A 51 -48.34 -1.97 -2.01
C VAL A 51 -47.75 -1.15 -0.88
N ASN A 52 -48.54 -0.24 -0.33
CA ASN A 52 -48.26 0.40 0.94
C ASN A 52 -48.20 -0.72 1.98
N ARG A 53 -47.00 -1.23 2.24
CA ARG A 53 -46.76 -1.94 3.48
C ARG A 53 -46.95 -0.88 4.58
N PRO A 54 -47.88 -1.09 5.52
CA PRO A 54 -47.90 -0.26 6.71
C PRO A 54 -46.48 -0.26 7.29
N SER A 55 -45.92 0.93 7.48
CA SER A 55 -44.79 1.10 8.38
C SER A 55 -45.16 0.32 9.65
N ILE A 56 -44.29 -0.58 10.11
CA ILE A 56 -44.37 -0.98 11.51
C ILE A 56 -44.00 0.30 12.25
N ASP A 57 -45.01 1.13 12.50
CA ASP A 57 -44.92 2.17 13.49
C ASP A 57 -44.60 1.43 14.76
N ARG A 58 -43.31 1.44 15.10
CA ARG A 58 -42.86 1.04 16.42
C ARG A 58 -43.65 1.97 17.33
N PRO A 59 -44.63 1.46 18.12
CA PRO A 59 -45.29 2.31 19.09
C PRO A 59 -44.17 2.96 19.88
N ASN A 60 -44.28 4.27 20.14
CA ASN A 60 -43.30 5.10 20.80
C ASN A 60 -42.84 4.43 22.10
N ARG A 61 -41.89 3.50 21.99
CA ARG A 61 -41.32 2.77 23.12
C ARG A 61 -40.42 3.82 23.74
N GLU A 62 -40.74 4.21 24.96
CA GLU A 62 -39.80 4.94 25.79
C GLU A 62 -38.41 4.32 25.60
N PRO A 63 -37.37 5.13 25.36
CA PRO A 63 -36.06 4.61 25.07
C PRO A 63 -35.68 3.63 26.17
N VAL A 64 -35.53 2.35 25.80
CA VAL A 64 -35.21 1.29 26.73
C VAL A 64 -33.93 1.69 27.45
N LYS A 65 -34.04 2.06 28.73
CA LYS A 65 -32.89 2.39 29.57
C LYS A 65 -32.11 1.11 29.77
N LEU A 66 -31.03 0.96 29.01
CA LEU A 66 -30.10 -0.15 29.18
C LEU A 66 -29.57 -0.14 30.62
N HIS A 67 -29.67 -1.27 31.31
CA HIS A 67 -29.06 -1.46 32.62
C HIS A 67 -27.54 -1.28 32.49
N LYS A 68 -26.99 -0.29 33.18
CA LYS A 68 -25.55 -0.07 33.26
C LYS A 68 -25.03 -0.89 34.44
N ALA A 69 -24.14 -1.85 34.19
CA ALA A 69 -23.44 -2.53 35.26
C ALA A 69 -22.50 -1.54 35.98
N GLU A 70 -22.35 -1.69 37.30
CA GLU A 70 -21.42 -0.87 38.10
C GLU A 70 -19.98 -0.98 37.58
N ASN A 71 -19.62 -2.16 37.05
CA ASN A 71 -18.34 -2.47 36.42
C ASN A 71 -18.40 -2.48 34.88
N ALA A 72 -19.29 -1.70 34.26
CA ALA A 72 -19.27 -1.54 32.81
C ALA A 72 -17.90 -0.97 32.38
N TRP A 73 -17.24 -1.62 31.42
CA TRP A 73 -15.97 -1.15 30.88
C TRP A 73 -16.12 0.29 30.37
N LYS A 74 -15.43 1.21 31.03
CA LYS A 74 -15.36 2.61 30.64
C LYS A 74 -13.98 2.80 30.02
N PRO A 75 -13.87 3.13 28.72
CA PRO A 75 -12.57 3.47 28.16
C PRO A 75 -12.03 4.67 28.93
N GLU A 76 -10.89 4.49 29.57
CA GLU A 76 -10.16 5.59 30.21
C GLU A 76 -9.66 6.50 29.09
N ARG A 77 -10.25 7.69 28.99
CA ARG A 77 -9.98 8.64 27.91
C ARG A 77 -8.79 9.55 28.20
N ASN A 78 -7.84 9.12 29.01
CA ASN A 78 -6.57 9.83 29.16
C ASN A 78 -5.65 9.46 27.99
N ILE A 79 -6.08 9.83 26.79
CA ILE A 79 -5.32 9.62 25.56
C ILE A 79 -4.45 10.86 25.39
N ASP A 80 -3.13 10.66 25.36
CA ASP A 80 -2.17 11.70 25.07
C ASP A 80 -2.54 12.48 23.79
N ALA A 81 -2.24 13.78 23.77
CA ALA A 81 -2.61 14.66 22.66
C ALA A 81 -2.05 14.14 21.32
N ASN A 82 -0.84 13.58 21.33
CA ASN A 82 -0.22 12.97 20.15
C ASN A 82 -0.98 11.72 19.71
N GLN A 83 -1.35 10.84 20.64
CA GLN A 83 -2.13 9.65 20.30
C GLN A 83 -3.49 10.02 19.71
N LYS A 84 -4.13 11.09 20.20
CA LYS A 84 -5.39 11.59 19.63
C LYS A 84 -5.18 12.11 18.20
N LEU A 85 -4.11 12.87 17.95
CA LEU A 85 -3.71 13.29 16.62
C LEU A 85 -3.52 12.09 15.68
N TYR A 86 -2.74 11.09 16.08
CA TYR A 86 -2.46 9.91 15.25
C TYR A 86 -3.71 9.08 14.96
N LYS A 87 -4.65 9.00 15.91
CA LYS A 87 -5.96 8.36 15.69
C LYS A 87 -6.80 9.15 14.68
N ASN A 88 -6.81 10.47 14.78
CA ASN A 88 -7.53 11.34 13.85
C ASN A 88 -6.95 11.23 12.43
N VAL A 89 -5.62 11.23 12.30
CA VAL A 89 -4.94 11.03 11.00
C VAL A 89 -5.30 9.69 10.39
N ARG A 90 -5.24 8.57 11.16
CA ARG A 90 -5.67 7.26 10.65
C ARG A 90 -7.13 7.24 10.20
N SER A 91 -8.02 7.85 10.99
CA SER A 91 -9.45 7.97 10.65
C SER A 91 -9.69 8.77 9.36
N LEU A 92 -8.90 9.83 9.16
CA LEU A 92 -8.92 10.64 7.95
C LEU A 92 -8.45 9.83 6.73
N LEU A 93 -7.31 9.15 6.85
CA LEU A 93 -6.77 8.32 5.76
C LEU A 93 -7.71 7.16 5.37
N ASN A 94 -8.40 6.55 6.34
CA ASN A 94 -9.41 5.51 6.07
C ASN A 94 -10.63 6.02 5.26
N LYS A 95 -10.87 7.33 5.27
CA LYS A 95 -11.97 7.99 4.53
C LYS A 95 -11.48 8.70 3.28
N LEU A 96 -10.19 8.62 2.98
CA LEU A 96 -9.57 9.33 1.88
C LEU A 96 -9.93 8.62 0.56
N THR A 97 -10.71 9.30 -0.26
CA THR A 97 -11.15 8.84 -1.58
C THR A 97 -11.04 9.99 -2.57
N PRO A 98 -11.05 9.74 -3.90
CA PRO A 98 -10.99 10.84 -4.87
C PRO A 98 -12.09 11.88 -4.69
N SER A 99 -13.30 11.48 -4.28
CA SER A 99 -14.42 12.39 -4.02
C SER A 99 -14.30 13.19 -2.73
N THR A 100 -13.63 12.65 -1.71
CA THR A 100 -13.47 13.32 -0.39
C THR A 100 -12.10 14.00 -0.25
N PHE A 101 -11.24 13.91 -1.27
CA PHE A 101 -9.86 14.32 -1.20
C PHE A 101 -9.70 15.80 -0.84
N ASP A 102 -10.42 16.70 -1.51
CA ASP A 102 -10.28 18.15 -1.30
C ASP A 102 -10.66 18.59 0.13
N GLU A 103 -11.69 17.97 0.70
CA GLU A 103 -12.12 18.28 2.08
C GLU A 103 -11.16 17.71 3.10
N LEU A 104 -10.84 16.43 2.99
CA LEU A 104 -9.99 15.74 3.96
C LEU A 104 -8.54 16.19 3.89
N SER A 105 -8.03 16.58 2.71
CA SER A 105 -6.70 17.17 2.59
C SER A 105 -6.60 18.51 3.32
N ARG A 106 -7.62 19.38 3.23
CA ARG A 106 -7.68 20.62 4.01
C ARG A 106 -7.69 20.34 5.50
N ASP A 107 -8.46 19.35 5.96
CA ASP A 107 -8.50 18.96 7.37
C ASP A 107 -7.14 18.42 7.85
N PHE A 108 -6.46 17.63 7.02
CA PHE A 108 -5.11 17.17 7.31
C PHE A 108 -4.13 18.33 7.49
N LEU A 109 -4.16 19.33 6.61
CA LEU A 109 -3.31 20.51 6.69
C LEU A 109 -3.55 21.34 7.96
N ARG A 110 -4.75 21.29 8.56
CA ARG A 110 -5.06 22.00 9.83
C ARG A 110 -4.36 21.38 11.03
N PHE A 111 -3.90 20.14 10.97
CA PHE A 111 -3.15 19.52 12.06
C PHE A 111 -1.73 20.10 12.21
N GLU A 112 -1.22 20.77 11.18
CA GLU A 112 0.08 21.45 11.20
C GLU A 112 1.25 20.56 11.68
N VAL A 113 1.23 19.30 11.26
CA VAL A 113 2.14 18.24 11.73
C VAL A 113 3.62 18.59 11.56
N TYR A 114 3.97 19.45 10.61
CA TYR A 114 5.33 19.93 10.34
C TYR A 114 5.93 20.82 11.44
N LYS A 115 5.11 21.32 12.38
CA LYS A 115 5.60 22.14 13.51
C LYS A 115 6.34 21.31 14.56
N ASN A 116 5.96 20.04 14.74
CA ASN A 116 6.60 19.13 15.69
C ASN A 116 7.25 17.96 14.94
N LYS A 117 8.58 17.80 15.13
CA LYS A 117 9.37 16.78 14.44
C LYS A 117 8.92 15.35 14.74
N GLU A 118 8.56 15.05 15.98
CA GLU A 118 8.13 13.71 16.39
C GLU A 118 6.77 13.37 15.79
N GLN A 119 5.80 14.30 15.88
CA GLN A 119 4.47 14.12 15.29
C GLN A 119 4.56 13.95 13.76
N MET A 120 5.39 14.75 13.10
CA MET A 120 5.64 14.64 11.67
C MET A 120 6.19 13.26 11.29
N GLY A 121 7.19 12.77 12.02
CA GLY A 121 7.78 11.45 11.78
C GLY A 121 6.75 10.33 11.89
N GLU A 122 5.95 10.34 12.96
CA GLU A 122 4.89 9.34 13.16
C GLU A 122 3.77 9.42 12.12
N VAL A 123 3.36 10.63 11.73
CA VAL A 123 2.36 10.81 10.68
C VAL A 123 2.87 10.30 9.32
N ILE A 124 4.15 10.51 9.00
CA ILE A 124 4.77 9.95 7.80
C ILE A 124 4.79 8.42 7.88
N ASN A 125 5.14 7.83 9.02
CA ASN A 125 5.10 6.37 9.20
C ASN A 125 3.70 5.81 8.95
N ILE A 126 2.66 6.46 9.50
CA ILE A 126 1.26 6.07 9.27
C ILE A 126 0.89 6.12 7.78
N ILE A 127 1.32 7.15 7.05
CA ILE A 127 1.04 7.27 5.61
C ILE A 127 1.72 6.13 4.83
N PHE A 128 2.99 5.81 5.16
CA PHE A 128 3.71 4.71 4.52
C PHE A 128 3.06 3.36 4.82
N ASP A 129 2.69 3.09 6.08
CA ASP A 129 2.01 1.85 6.43
C ASP A 129 0.65 1.74 5.71
N LYS A 130 -0.09 2.86 5.59
CA LYS A 130 -1.32 2.90 4.78
C LYS A 130 -1.10 2.66 3.30
N ALA A 131 -0.04 3.20 2.73
CA ALA A 131 0.30 2.97 1.33
C ALA A 131 0.64 1.50 1.04
N VAL A 132 1.21 0.80 2.01
CA VAL A 132 1.45 -0.66 1.93
C VAL A 132 0.15 -1.45 2.04
N GLU A 133 -0.73 -1.09 2.98
CA GLU A 133 -2.03 -1.75 3.16
C GLU A 133 -2.95 -1.55 1.95
N GLU A 134 -2.90 -0.36 1.33
CA GLU A 134 -3.83 0.09 0.31
C GLU A 134 -3.11 0.62 -0.96
N PRO A 135 -2.45 -0.24 -1.77
CA PRO A 135 -1.61 0.20 -2.90
C PRO A 135 -2.35 1.02 -3.96
N ASN A 136 -3.66 0.78 -4.15
CA ASN A 136 -4.49 1.50 -5.11
C ASN A 136 -4.70 2.99 -4.74
N PHE A 137 -4.51 3.36 -3.47
CA PHE A 137 -4.65 4.73 -2.98
C PHE A 137 -3.31 5.45 -2.81
N CYS A 138 -2.18 4.82 -3.14
CA CYS A 138 -0.84 5.43 -3.10
C CYS A 138 -0.77 6.78 -3.81
N ALA A 139 -1.47 6.93 -4.95
CA ALA A 139 -1.53 8.20 -5.68
C ALA A 139 -2.13 9.32 -4.81
N LEU A 140 -3.25 9.06 -4.13
CA LEU A 140 -3.90 10.03 -3.23
C LEU A 140 -3.01 10.40 -2.04
N TYR A 141 -2.34 9.41 -1.44
CA TYR A 141 -1.40 9.68 -0.34
C TYR A 141 -0.23 10.56 -0.81
N SER A 142 0.28 10.34 -2.03
CA SER A 142 1.34 11.17 -2.60
C SER A 142 0.88 12.61 -2.90
N ASP A 143 -0.36 12.77 -3.36
CA ASP A 143 -0.99 14.08 -3.58
C ASP A 143 -1.13 14.85 -2.26
N LEU A 144 -1.53 14.16 -1.18
CA LEU A 144 -1.62 14.72 0.16
C LEU A 144 -0.25 15.20 0.67
N CYS A 145 0.79 14.37 0.53
CA CYS A 145 2.17 14.74 0.87
C CYS A 145 2.62 15.99 0.10
N LYS A 146 2.30 16.09 -1.19
CA LYS A 146 2.61 17.28 -1.99
C LYS A 146 1.91 18.52 -1.46
N MET A 147 0.62 18.44 -1.13
CA MET A 147 -0.11 19.58 -0.56
C MET A 147 0.51 20.07 0.75
N GLN A 148 0.95 19.15 1.60
CA GLN A 148 1.63 19.47 2.85
C GLN A 148 2.95 20.21 2.62
N VAL A 149 3.77 19.74 1.68
CA VAL A 149 5.04 20.40 1.30
C VAL A 149 4.77 21.79 0.71
N VAL A 150 3.79 21.93 -0.18
CA VAL A 150 3.43 23.21 -0.79
C VAL A 150 2.91 24.20 0.26
N LYS A 151 2.12 23.75 1.25
CA LYS A 151 1.68 24.61 2.36
C LYS A 151 2.88 25.10 3.16
N GLU A 152 3.78 24.19 3.55
CA GLU A 152 4.96 24.53 4.34
C GLU A 152 5.87 25.53 3.60
N SER A 153 6.10 25.33 2.30
CA SER A 153 6.90 26.24 1.47
C SER A 153 6.28 27.62 1.25
N LYS A 154 4.97 27.79 1.51
CA LYS A 154 4.33 29.12 1.48
C LYS A 154 4.50 29.86 2.80
N GLU A 155 4.60 29.14 3.90
CA GLU A 155 4.76 29.71 5.25
C GLU A 155 6.22 30.02 5.58
N SER A 156 7.16 29.21 5.07
CA SER A 156 8.60 29.41 5.23
C SER A 156 9.30 29.48 3.88
N LYS A 157 10.27 30.39 3.75
CA LYS A 157 11.18 30.44 2.59
C LYS A 157 12.22 29.32 2.60
N ASP A 158 12.34 28.59 3.70
CA ASP A 158 13.28 27.48 3.84
C ASP A 158 12.80 26.20 3.14
N LYS A 159 13.72 25.25 2.99
CA LYS A 159 13.40 23.90 2.52
C LYS A 159 12.36 23.26 3.46
N SER A 160 11.34 22.61 2.89
CA SER A 160 10.31 21.91 3.64
C SER A 160 10.91 20.81 4.54
N LYS A 161 10.62 20.88 5.85
CA LYS A 161 10.96 19.87 6.85
C LYS A 161 10.20 18.58 6.56
N PHE A 162 8.96 18.68 6.09
CA PHE A 162 8.16 17.53 5.70
C PHE A 162 8.79 16.76 4.54
N ARG A 163 9.26 17.47 3.50
CA ARG A 163 10.00 16.86 2.39
C ARG A 163 11.29 16.19 2.87
N SER A 164 12.05 16.86 3.76
CA SER A 164 13.26 16.27 4.34
C SER A 164 12.96 14.98 5.11
N ALA A 165 11.88 14.95 5.88
CA ALA A 165 11.46 13.76 6.62
C ALA A 165 10.96 12.62 5.70
N LEU A 166 10.29 12.93 4.59
CA LEU A 166 9.94 11.95 3.56
C LEU A 166 11.20 11.31 2.95
N LEU A 167 12.21 12.11 2.62
CA LEU A 167 13.49 11.63 2.09
C LEU A 167 14.17 10.68 3.09
N THR A 168 14.27 11.07 4.35
CA THR A 168 14.81 10.21 5.42
C THR A 168 14.00 8.92 5.54
N ARG A 169 12.67 8.99 5.52
CA ARG A 169 11.84 7.77 5.60
C ARG A 169 12.07 6.82 4.42
N CYS A 170 12.24 7.35 3.20
CA CYS A 170 12.53 6.55 2.01
C CYS A 170 13.91 5.87 2.11
N GLN A 171 14.92 6.58 2.64
CA GLN A 171 16.25 6.00 2.88
C GLN A 171 16.18 4.87 3.91
N ASN A 172 15.45 5.09 5.01
CA ASN A 172 15.31 4.11 6.08
C ASN A 172 14.42 2.91 5.69
N THR A 173 13.74 2.95 4.54
CA THR A 173 12.81 1.89 4.11
C THR A 173 13.53 0.54 3.93
N PHE A 174 14.81 0.57 3.55
CA PHE A 174 15.61 -0.62 3.29
C PHE A 174 16.69 -0.87 4.37
N GLU A 175 16.55 -0.27 5.55
CA GLU A 175 17.44 -0.55 6.68
C GLU A 175 17.32 -2.00 7.17
N GLU A 176 18.46 -2.56 7.59
CA GLU A 176 18.67 -3.98 7.92
C GLU A 176 17.86 -4.50 9.12
N LYS A 177 17.28 -3.60 9.94
CA LYS A 177 16.68 -3.96 11.23
C LYS A 177 15.61 -5.06 11.12
N ARG A 178 14.83 -5.09 10.02
CA ARG A 178 13.79 -6.10 9.81
C ARG A 178 14.33 -7.43 9.26
N MET A 179 15.47 -7.39 8.57
CA MET A 179 16.15 -8.60 8.10
C MET A 179 16.81 -9.35 9.26
N SER A 180 17.20 -8.65 10.33
CA SER A 180 17.75 -9.26 11.55
C SER A 180 16.77 -10.24 12.20
N GLU A 181 15.49 -9.89 12.31
CA GLU A 181 14.46 -10.77 12.90
C GLU A 181 14.24 -12.05 12.07
N ILE A 182 14.16 -11.91 10.73
CA ILE A 182 14.07 -13.04 9.80
C ILE A 182 15.31 -13.92 9.92
N ASN A 183 16.51 -13.33 9.93
CA ASN A 183 17.76 -14.07 10.07
C ASN A 183 17.86 -14.81 11.41
N ASN A 184 17.46 -14.17 12.51
CA ASN A 184 17.44 -14.80 13.83
C ASN A 184 16.52 -16.02 13.82
N LYS A 185 15.30 -15.89 13.27
CA LYS A 185 14.36 -17.00 13.15
C LYS A 185 14.88 -18.12 12.24
N LYS A 186 15.56 -17.76 11.15
CA LYS A 186 16.23 -18.73 10.27
C LYS A 186 17.28 -19.53 11.03
N THR A 187 18.12 -18.87 11.83
CA THR A 187 19.11 -19.57 12.66
C THR A 187 18.47 -20.44 13.76
N GLU A 188 17.32 -20.03 14.31
CA GLU A 188 16.54 -20.83 15.27
C GLU A 188 16.02 -22.11 14.61
N MET A 189 15.44 -22.00 13.41
CA MET A 189 14.99 -23.14 12.60
C MET A 189 16.14 -24.10 12.24
N GLU A 190 17.33 -23.59 11.93
CA GLU A 190 18.50 -24.40 11.61
C GLU A 190 19.07 -25.17 12.82
N LYS A 191 18.95 -24.60 14.03
CA LYS A 191 19.40 -25.22 15.28
C LYS A 191 18.39 -26.21 15.86
N GLU A 192 17.12 -26.12 15.47
CA GLU A 192 16.09 -27.02 15.96
C GLU A 192 16.27 -28.44 15.41
N THR A 193 16.21 -29.42 16.32
CA THR A 193 16.44 -30.83 16.03
C THR A 193 15.12 -31.61 15.94
N ASP A 194 14.06 -31.11 16.57
CA ASP A 194 12.73 -31.70 16.48
C ASP A 194 12.09 -31.37 15.11
N GLU A 195 11.90 -32.41 14.29
CA GLU A 195 11.29 -32.31 12.96
C GLU A 195 9.90 -31.66 12.96
N ARG A 196 9.11 -31.78 14.03
CA ARG A 196 7.81 -31.12 14.11
C ARG A 196 7.96 -29.63 14.32
N LYS A 197 8.75 -29.22 15.31
CA LYS A 197 9.01 -27.80 15.60
C LYS A 197 9.73 -27.12 14.44
N LYS A 198 10.67 -27.81 13.79
CA LYS A 198 11.36 -27.32 12.60
C LYS A 198 10.40 -26.99 11.46
N ARG A 199 9.35 -27.80 11.24
CA ARG A 199 8.29 -27.50 10.26
C ARG A 199 7.46 -26.28 10.66
N GLU A 200 7.08 -26.17 11.94
CA GLU A 200 6.33 -25.01 12.45
C GLU A 200 7.15 -23.72 12.30
N LEU A 201 8.43 -23.73 12.68
CA LEU A 201 9.38 -22.62 12.51
C LEU A 201 9.59 -22.26 11.03
N LYS A 202 9.63 -23.25 10.13
CA LYS A 202 9.74 -23.03 8.68
C LYS A 202 8.52 -22.30 8.12
N ILE A 203 7.31 -22.67 8.55
CA ILE A 203 6.07 -21.99 8.14
C ILE A 203 6.08 -20.55 8.64
N GLU A 204 6.42 -20.33 9.91
CA GLU A 204 6.51 -19.00 10.50
C GLU A 204 7.54 -18.11 9.78
N LEU A 205 8.72 -18.66 9.47
CA LEU A 205 9.76 -17.98 8.69
C LEU A 205 9.24 -17.57 7.31
N MET A 206 8.61 -18.49 6.57
CA MET A 206 8.03 -18.21 5.25
C MET A 206 6.96 -17.11 5.32
N GLU A 207 6.09 -17.11 6.33
CA GLU A 207 5.07 -16.08 6.50
C GLU A 207 5.68 -14.71 6.83
N MET A 208 6.72 -14.67 7.67
CA MET A 208 7.44 -13.43 7.98
C MET A 208 8.15 -12.87 6.75
N GLU A 209 8.87 -13.71 6.00
CA GLU A 209 9.52 -13.32 4.74
C GLU A 209 8.50 -12.80 3.73
N ALA A 210 7.36 -13.48 3.56
CA ALA A 210 6.30 -13.04 2.65
C ALA A 210 5.67 -11.71 3.08
N ARG A 211 5.47 -11.50 4.38
CA ARG A 211 4.93 -10.24 4.93
C ARG A 211 5.89 -9.08 4.70
N GLU A 212 7.17 -9.28 5.00
CA GLU A 212 8.20 -8.26 4.82
C GLU A 212 8.43 -7.94 3.35
N ARG A 213 8.44 -8.96 2.47
CA ARG A 213 8.49 -8.78 1.01
C ARG A 213 7.33 -7.93 0.51
N ARG A 214 6.08 -8.27 0.89
CA ARG A 214 4.89 -7.49 0.50
C ARG A 214 4.98 -6.04 0.97
N ARG A 215 5.47 -5.83 2.20
CA ARG A 215 5.69 -4.48 2.74
C ARG A 215 6.75 -3.71 1.99
N MET A 216 7.86 -4.36 1.62
CA MET A 216 8.93 -3.74 0.84
C MET A 216 8.43 -3.33 -0.55
N LEU A 217 7.74 -4.23 -1.26
CA LEU A 217 7.16 -3.93 -2.57
C LEU A 217 6.12 -2.80 -2.50
N GLY A 218 5.27 -2.80 -1.47
CA GLY A 218 4.31 -1.72 -1.23
C GLY A 218 4.98 -0.37 -0.99
N ASN A 219 6.03 -0.34 -0.15
CA ASN A 219 6.82 0.86 0.10
C ASN A 219 7.47 1.39 -1.19
N ILE A 220 8.10 0.50 -1.97
CA ILE A 220 8.72 0.85 -3.25
C ILE A 220 7.67 1.43 -4.22
N GLY A 221 6.50 0.79 -4.32
CA GLY A 221 5.38 1.31 -5.11
C GLY A 221 4.97 2.72 -4.69
N PHE A 222 4.91 3.00 -3.38
CA PHE A 222 4.58 4.32 -2.86
C PHE A 222 5.69 5.36 -3.11
N ILE A 223 6.96 4.97 -2.95
CA ILE A 223 8.13 5.81 -3.28
C ILE A 223 8.07 6.26 -4.74
N GLY A 224 7.65 5.39 -5.67
CA GLY A 224 7.40 5.77 -7.06
C GLY A 224 6.35 6.89 -7.20
N GLN A 225 5.26 6.82 -6.44
CA GLN A 225 4.24 7.90 -6.44
C GLN A 225 4.77 9.21 -5.83
N LEU A 226 5.64 9.15 -4.82
CA LEU A 226 6.31 10.33 -4.26
C LEU A 226 7.28 10.97 -5.28
N PHE A 227 7.99 10.15 -6.06
CA PHE A 227 8.89 10.62 -7.12
C PHE A 227 8.14 11.38 -8.21
N ARG A 228 6.93 10.93 -8.57
CA ARG A 228 6.06 11.62 -9.54
C ARG A 228 5.78 13.08 -9.18
N HIS A 229 5.77 13.42 -7.89
CA HIS A 229 5.60 14.79 -7.39
C HIS A 229 6.91 15.49 -7.06
N GLU A 230 8.03 14.92 -7.50
CA GLU A 230 9.38 15.40 -7.27
C GLU A 230 9.68 15.59 -5.78
N LEU A 231 9.03 14.82 -4.89
CA LEU A 231 9.23 14.92 -3.43
C LEU A 231 10.50 14.19 -2.99
N ILE A 232 10.99 13.27 -3.83
CA ILE A 232 12.23 12.52 -3.60
C ILE A 232 13.19 12.69 -4.77
N VAL A 233 14.46 12.33 -4.57
CA VAL A 233 15.53 12.50 -5.56
C VAL A 233 15.73 11.24 -6.44
N PRO A 234 16.22 11.37 -7.69
CA PRO A 234 16.46 10.23 -8.58
C PRO A 234 17.33 9.13 -7.99
N ARG A 235 18.29 9.47 -7.11
CA ARG A 235 19.15 8.50 -6.42
C ARG A 235 18.35 7.47 -5.62
N ILE A 236 17.27 7.88 -4.94
CA ILE A 236 16.42 6.97 -4.16
C ILE A 236 15.65 6.04 -5.10
N LEU A 237 15.17 6.56 -6.23
CA LEU A 237 14.49 5.76 -7.25
C LEU A 237 15.42 4.72 -7.88
N ASN A 238 16.65 5.11 -8.23
CA ASN A 238 17.70 4.22 -8.73
C ASN A 238 17.90 3.04 -7.78
N TRP A 239 18.03 3.33 -6.49
CA TRP A 239 18.21 2.30 -5.47
C TRP A 239 17.01 1.35 -5.35
N CYS A 240 15.77 1.87 -5.45
CA CYS A 240 14.57 1.04 -5.49
C CYS A 240 14.58 0.05 -6.65
N ILE A 241 14.89 0.52 -7.87
CA ILE A 241 14.91 -0.32 -9.07
C ILE A 241 16.01 -1.37 -8.96
N VAL A 242 17.22 -0.98 -8.56
CA VAL A 242 18.34 -1.92 -8.35
C VAL A 242 17.98 -2.98 -7.31
N HIS A 243 17.33 -2.60 -6.20
CA HIS A 243 16.90 -3.56 -5.17
C HIS A 243 15.90 -4.59 -5.73
N LEU A 244 14.92 -4.15 -6.52
CA LEU A 244 13.94 -5.05 -7.17
C LEU A 244 14.62 -6.04 -8.15
N LEU A 245 15.55 -5.55 -8.98
CA LEU A 245 16.23 -6.39 -9.97
C LEU A 245 17.21 -7.39 -9.31
N LYS A 246 17.88 -6.98 -8.23
CA LYS A 246 18.74 -7.88 -7.43
C LYS A 246 17.95 -8.97 -6.72
N ASN A 247 16.83 -8.62 -6.06
CA ASN A 247 15.97 -9.58 -5.38
C ASN A 247 15.48 -10.69 -6.33
N HIS A 248 15.18 -10.36 -7.59
CA HIS A 248 14.84 -11.36 -8.59
C HIS A 248 16.01 -12.30 -8.89
N SER A 249 17.21 -11.75 -9.07
CA SER A 249 18.41 -12.50 -9.45
C SER A 249 18.94 -13.42 -8.34
N GLU A 250 18.77 -13.01 -7.08
CA GLU A 250 19.28 -13.73 -5.91
C GLU A 250 18.29 -14.79 -5.36
N SER A 251 17.01 -14.70 -5.72
CA SER A 251 15.98 -15.68 -5.32
C SER A 251 16.14 -17.01 -6.07
N PRO A 252 16.15 -18.18 -5.38
CA PRO A 252 16.28 -19.49 -6.02
C PRO A 252 15.23 -19.78 -7.10
N ASP A 253 14.00 -19.29 -6.90
CA ASP A 253 12.86 -19.51 -7.79
C ASP A 253 12.58 -18.29 -8.69
N GLY A 254 13.37 -17.22 -8.57
CA GLY A 254 13.15 -15.94 -9.25
C GLY A 254 11.94 -15.17 -8.72
N ASP A 255 12.14 -13.95 -8.22
CA ASP A 255 11.02 -13.12 -7.75
C ASP A 255 10.40 -12.32 -8.90
N GLU A 256 9.39 -12.91 -9.55
CA GLU A 256 8.63 -12.25 -10.63
C GLU A 256 7.83 -11.03 -10.14
N GLU A 257 7.42 -10.98 -8.87
CA GLU A 257 6.68 -9.83 -8.33
C GLU A 257 7.58 -8.59 -8.27
N SER A 258 8.85 -8.78 -7.90
CA SER A 258 9.86 -7.72 -7.93
C SER A 258 10.09 -7.17 -9.35
N ILE A 259 10.15 -8.03 -10.36
CA ILE A 259 10.28 -7.60 -11.77
C ILE A 259 9.03 -6.84 -12.22
N GLU A 260 7.84 -7.33 -11.91
CA GLU A 260 6.60 -6.63 -12.24
C GLU A 260 6.53 -5.24 -11.57
N CYS A 261 6.96 -5.14 -10.31
CA CYS A 261 7.06 -3.87 -9.61
C CYS A 261 8.04 -2.91 -10.31
N ALA A 262 9.22 -3.42 -10.72
CA ALA A 262 10.24 -2.63 -11.41
C ALA A 262 9.74 -2.12 -12.77
N VAL A 263 9.06 -2.98 -13.54
CA VAL A 263 8.47 -2.62 -14.83
C VAL A 263 7.41 -1.52 -14.66
N LYS A 264 6.48 -1.67 -13.70
CA LYS A 264 5.45 -0.64 -13.40
C LYS A 264 6.07 0.68 -12.93
N MET A 265 7.15 0.61 -12.17
CA MET A 265 7.89 1.80 -11.72
C MET A 265 8.53 2.52 -12.91
N LEU A 266 9.26 1.79 -13.77
CA LEU A 266 9.87 2.37 -14.97
C LEU A 266 8.82 2.94 -15.94
N GLU A 267 7.68 2.27 -16.09
CA GLU A 267 6.56 2.74 -16.92
C GLU A 267 6.00 4.08 -16.40
N SER A 268 5.80 4.18 -15.08
CA SER A 268 5.16 5.36 -14.46
C SER A 268 6.08 6.55 -14.30
N VAL A 269 7.35 6.33 -13.91
CA VAL A 269 8.28 7.41 -13.55
C VAL A 269 9.58 7.43 -14.33
N GLY A 270 9.88 6.44 -15.17
CA GLY A 270 11.14 6.36 -15.93
C GLY A 270 11.39 7.61 -16.79
N LYS A 271 10.36 8.09 -17.52
CA LYS A 271 10.46 9.32 -18.33
C LYS A 271 10.70 10.58 -17.52
N LEU A 272 10.16 10.64 -16.31
CA LEU A 272 10.40 11.78 -15.42
C LEU A 272 11.84 11.73 -14.90
N ALA A 273 12.32 10.54 -14.54
CA ALA A 273 13.67 10.34 -14.04
C ALA A 273 14.76 10.63 -15.09
N ASP A 274 14.57 10.18 -16.33
CA ASP A 274 15.48 10.49 -17.45
C ASP A 274 15.62 12.00 -17.66
N ARG A 275 14.49 12.73 -17.68
CA ARG A 275 14.49 14.19 -17.84
C ARG A 275 15.20 14.90 -16.69
N GLN A 276 14.96 14.47 -15.45
CA GLN A 276 15.64 15.06 -14.29
C GLN A 276 17.15 14.80 -14.30
N CYS A 277 17.58 13.63 -14.77
CA CYS A 277 18.99 13.29 -14.90
C CYS A 277 19.68 14.15 -15.97
N GLN A 278 19.06 14.31 -17.14
CA GLN A 278 19.56 15.19 -18.21
C GLN A 278 19.65 16.66 -17.74
N GLN A 279 18.63 17.17 -17.05
CA GLN A 279 18.63 18.53 -16.51
C GLN A 279 19.77 18.77 -15.51
N GLN A 280 20.08 17.80 -14.64
CA GLN A 280 21.19 17.90 -13.70
C GLN A 280 22.55 17.94 -14.41
N GLN A 281 22.74 17.13 -15.47
CA GLN A 281 23.95 17.15 -16.27
C GLN A 281 24.14 18.49 -17.00
N HIS A 282 23.08 19.06 -17.58
CA HIS A 282 23.13 20.39 -18.21
C HIS A 282 23.42 21.51 -17.20
N ALA A 283 22.84 21.45 -16.00
CA ALA A 283 23.10 22.43 -14.95
C ALA A 283 24.56 22.40 -14.47
N ASN A 284 25.15 21.20 -14.33
CA ASN A 284 26.57 21.04 -13.99
C ASN A 284 27.51 21.53 -15.09
N PHE A 285 27.12 21.43 -16.36
CA PHE A 285 27.91 21.95 -17.48
C PHE A 285 27.91 23.49 -17.54
N GLN A 286 26.79 24.13 -17.18
CA GLN A 286 26.66 25.59 -17.18
C GLN A 286 27.30 26.26 -15.96
N SER A 287 27.39 25.58 -14.81
CA SER A 287 28.09 26.09 -13.61
C SER A 287 29.60 25.86 -13.63
N GLY A 288 30.10 24.99 -14.51
CA GLY A 288 31.53 24.70 -14.68
C GLY A 288 32.29 25.58 -15.68
N SER A 289 31.63 26.55 -16.33
CA SER A 289 32.22 27.38 -17.40
C SER A 289 32.58 28.82 -16.99
N SER A 290 32.76 29.11 -15.71
CA SER A 290 33.23 30.42 -15.22
C SER A 290 34.38 30.25 -14.24
N ASP A 291 35.61 30.24 -14.79
CA ASP A 291 36.89 30.73 -14.26
C ASP A 291 38.09 29.77 -14.48
N PRO A 292 39.02 30.07 -15.41
CA PRO A 292 40.25 29.28 -15.62
C PRO A 292 41.36 29.54 -14.57
N HIS A 293 41.14 30.37 -13.55
CA HIS A 293 42.18 30.79 -12.62
C HIS A 293 41.81 30.56 -11.15
N ALA A 294 41.87 29.30 -10.72
CA ALA A 294 42.04 28.95 -9.31
C ALA A 294 42.74 27.59 -9.20
N GLN A 295 44.06 27.58 -9.43
CA GLN A 295 44.91 26.47 -9.03
C GLN A 295 45.48 26.73 -7.62
N SER A 296 45.69 25.61 -6.92
CA SER A 296 46.45 25.40 -5.69
C SER A 296 45.80 25.75 -4.34
N ALA A 297 45.24 24.72 -3.68
CA ALA A 297 45.64 24.35 -2.32
C ALA A 297 45.21 22.90 -2.02
N GLN A 298 46.19 22.09 -1.61
CA GLN A 298 46.06 20.69 -1.20
C GLN A 298 45.14 20.50 0.01
N GLN A 299 44.42 19.38 0.06
CA GLN A 299 44.46 18.48 1.22
C GLN A 299 43.93 17.08 0.86
N ASP A 300 44.81 16.10 1.09
CA ASP A 300 44.53 14.66 1.11
C ASP A 300 43.36 14.32 2.04
N HIS A 301 42.31 13.76 1.44
CA HIS A 301 41.42 12.79 2.09
C HIS A 301 41.12 11.70 1.06
N PRO A 302 41.38 10.42 1.34
CA PRO A 302 40.89 9.34 0.50
C PRO A 302 39.40 9.18 0.77
N GLN A 303 38.59 10.11 0.25
CA GLN A 303 37.21 9.81 -0.03
C GLN A 303 37.24 8.86 -1.23
N GLU A 304 37.24 7.56 -0.93
CA GLU A 304 36.75 6.57 -1.88
C GLU A 304 35.43 7.11 -2.44
N ALA A 305 35.53 7.64 -3.65
CA ALA A 305 34.40 8.01 -4.45
C ALA A 305 33.60 6.73 -4.63
N GLN A 306 32.57 6.55 -3.80
CA GLN A 306 31.40 5.80 -4.20
C GLN A 306 31.00 6.42 -5.54
N LYS A 307 31.40 5.78 -6.64
CA LYS A 307 30.88 6.05 -7.97
C LYS A 307 29.37 6.00 -7.80
N HIS A 308 28.77 7.17 -7.67
CA HIS A 308 27.35 7.31 -7.63
C HIS A 308 26.88 6.75 -8.97
N GLU A 309 26.33 5.53 -8.96
CA GLU A 309 25.64 4.97 -10.12
C GLU A 309 24.52 5.96 -10.43
N GLU A 310 24.76 6.81 -11.43
CA GLU A 310 23.76 7.70 -11.98
C GLU A 310 22.58 6.86 -12.45
N PHE A 311 21.37 7.43 -12.32
CA PHE A 311 20.17 6.78 -12.81
C PHE A 311 20.34 6.49 -14.31
N ASN A 312 20.53 5.22 -14.66
CA ASN A 312 20.83 4.81 -16.02
C ASN A 312 19.77 3.84 -16.53
N THR A 313 18.78 4.41 -17.23
CA THR A 313 17.70 3.66 -17.83
C THR A 313 18.19 2.64 -18.87
N ASN A 314 19.33 2.86 -19.55
CA ASN A 314 19.85 1.87 -20.50
C ASN A 314 20.18 0.55 -19.80
N LEU A 315 20.90 0.61 -18.69
CA LEU A 315 21.35 -0.56 -17.95
C LEU A 315 20.17 -1.40 -17.47
N TYR A 316 19.10 -0.76 -16.98
CA TYR A 316 17.90 -1.48 -16.56
C TYR A 316 17.22 -2.20 -17.72
N PHE A 317 17.11 -1.55 -18.88
CA PHE A 317 16.46 -2.14 -20.04
C PHE A 317 17.29 -3.28 -20.65
N GLU A 318 18.61 -3.20 -20.61
CA GLU A 318 19.49 -4.32 -20.99
C GLU A 318 19.29 -5.52 -20.06
N HIS A 319 19.32 -5.29 -18.74
CA HIS A 319 19.06 -6.36 -17.77
C HIS A 319 17.65 -6.96 -17.93
N LEU A 320 16.62 -6.13 -18.14
CA LEU A 320 15.27 -6.61 -18.37
C LEU A 320 15.15 -7.45 -19.66
N LYS A 321 15.89 -7.11 -20.73
CA LYS A 321 15.94 -7.95 -21.94
C LYS A 321 16.50 -9.33 -21.65
N GLU A 322 17.59 -9.42 -20.89
CA GLU A 322 18.17 -10.71 -20.47
C GLU A 322 17.19 -11.52 -19.63
N VAL A 323 16.60 -10.89 -18.61
CA VAL A 323 15.63 -11.50 -17.69
C VAL A 323 14.36 -11.95 -18.41
N SER A 324 13.93 -11.27 -19.48
CA SER A 324 12.72 -11.61 -20.24
C SER A 324 12.69 -13.05 -20.75
N THR A 325 13.87 -13.66 -20.93
CA THR A 325 14.00 -15.05 -21.39
C THR A 325 13.74 -16.08 -20.31
N LYS A 326 13.88 -15.70 -19.04
CA LYS A 326 13.87 -16.57 -17.86
C LYS A 326 12.61 -16.44 -17.00
N VAL A 327 11.70 -15.53 -17.35
CA VAL A 327 10.44 -15.28 -16.63
C VAL A 327 9.23 -15.86 -17.36
N SER A 328 8.11 -15.95 -16.66
CA SER A 328 6.81 -16.34 -17.20
C SER A 328 6.40 -15.48 -18.39
N ASN A 329 5.58 -16.04 -19.29
CA ASN A 329 5.08 -15.32 -20.46
C ASN A 329 4.38 -14.01 -20.07
N ARG A 330 3.64 -13.99 -18.96
CA ARG A 330 2.95 -12.80 -18.45
C ARG A 330 3.95 -11.66 -18.18
N VAL A 331 5.00 -11.95 -17.42
CA VAL A 331 6.03 -10.95 -17.08
C VAL A 331 6.88 -10.59 -18.29
N ARG A 332 7.19 -11.56 -19.16
CA ARG A 332 7.87 -11.34 -20.44
C ARG A 332 7.12 -10.31 -21.30
N PHE A 333 5.80 -10.44 -21.44
CA PHE A 333 4.99 -9.47 -22.18
C PHE A 333 5.01 -8.08 -21.52
N LEU A 334 4.98 -8.00 -20.19
CA LEU A 334 5.12 -6.71 -19.49
C LEU A 334 6.47 -6.03 -19.81
N ILE A 335 7.56 -6.80 -19.80
CA ILE A 335 8.89 -6.29 -20.16
C ILE A 335 8.94 -5.81 -21.61
N LEU A 336 8.44 -6.63 -22.55
CA LEU A 336 8.44 -6.28 -23.98
C LEU A 336 7.59 -5.03 -24.25
N ASN A 337 6.42 -4.92 -23.63
CA ASN A 337 5.58 -3.73 -23.73
C ASN A 337 6.31 -2.48 -23.22
N LEU A 338 7.04 -2.58 -22.10
CA LEU A 338 7.84 -1.47 -21.58
C LEU A 338 8.97 -1.08 -22.53
N ILE A 339 9.67 -2.06 -23.12
CA ILE A 339 10.73 -1.82 -24.12
C ILE A 339 10.16 -1.13 -25.36
N GLU A 340 8.99 -1.57 -25.85
CA GLU A 340 8.31 -0.95 -26.99
C GLU A 340 7.87 0.49 -26.66
N LEU A 341 7.26 0.70 -25.48
CA LEU A 341 6.89 2.03 -25.00
C LEU A 341 8.09 2.97 -24.95
N ARG A 342 9.27 2.45 -24.57
CA ARG A 342 10.51 3.21 -24.60
C ARG A 342 10.85 3.68 -26.01
N ASN A 343 10.86 2.77 -26.98
CA ASN A 343 11.23 3.08 -28.36
C ASN A 343 10.25 4.04 -29.07
N VAL A 344 8.98 4.07 -28.64
CA VAL A 344 7.93 4.90 -29.26
C VAL A 344 7.77 6.27 -28.60
N ARG A 345 8.00 6.39 -27.28
CA ARG A 345 7.61 7.59 -26.49
C ARG A 345 8.76 8.33 -25.80
N PHE A 346 10.00 7.85 -25.92
CA PHE A 346 11.18 8.49 -25.31
C PHE A 346 12.07 9.11 -26.37
#